data_AF-A0A424YE73-F1
#
_entry.id   AF-A0A424YE73-F1
#
_cell.length_a   1.000
_cell.length_b   1.000
_cell.length_c   1.000
_cell.angle_alpha   90.00
_cell.angle_beta   90.00
_cell.angle_gamma   90.00
#
_symmetry.space_group_name_H-M   'P 1'
#
loop_
_entity.id
_entity.type
_entity.pdbx_description
1 polymer ?
#
loop_
_entity_poly.entity_id
_entity_poly.type
_entity_poly.pdbx_seq_one_letter_code
_entity_poly.pdbx_strand_id
1 'polypeptide(L)'
;MKTKWKIVLGVIIILVAGVFLARELMKGVEVALEEVTPRDMAISFTEEGEVVPLKERAVHPLYSAPIKSLLVEEGEKIREGDLLALLDHEELEYRERELLAQLQALEGEKMKLEETPGPAEIESYALGVQEAEESLKIAERNYERLEDLYLENYLLRVEEAEESLEAATREYERRKALHEEGYLPTAEYDKVRDQLKKAENYLAQQEHALEVFEEDEYDKARDMVTKAKINVDMQRMALEVLR
;
A
#
# COMPACT_ATOMS: atom_id res chain seq x y z
N MET A 1 30.45 152.28 48.40
CA MET A 1 29.41 152.40 47.35
C MET A 1 29.38 151.11 46.52
N LYS A 2 28.34 150.27 46.67
CA LYS A 2 28.16 148.98 45.97
C LYS A 2 26.94 149.06 45.04
N THR A 3 27.09 149.04 43.70
CA THR A 3 25.96 148.75 42.76
C THR A 3 26.33 148.33 41.31
N LYS A 4 27.59 148.18 40.88
CA LYS A 4 27.93 147.87 39.47
C LYS A 4 27.97 146.39 39.04
N TRP A 5 27.80 145.41 39.94
CA TRP A 5 28.02 143.97 39.64
C TRP A 5 26.85 143.27 38.90
N LYS A 6 25.61 143.77 39.01
CA LYS A 6 24.44 143.04 38.47
C LYS A 6 24.38 142.95 36.94
N ILE A 7 25.00 143.88 36.22
CA ILE A 7 24.97 143.94 34.74
C ILE A 7 25.94 142.93 34.12
N VAL A 8 27.10 142.72 34.74
CA VAL A 8 28.13 141.78 34.24
C VAL A 8 27.64 140.32 34.35
N LEU A 9 26.85 140.00 35.38
CA LEU A 9 26.32 138.66 35.58
C LEU A 9 25.29 138.26 34.52
N GLY A 10 24.45 139.21 34.07
CA GLY A 10 23.41 138.95 33.07
C GLY A 10 23.96 138.62 31.68
N VAL A 11 25.04 139.29 31.27
CA VAL A 11 25.68 139.04 29.96
C VAL A 11 26.37 137.68 29.93
N ILE A 12 26.99 137.26 31.04
CA ILE A 12 27.65 135.96 31.15
C ILE A 12 26.63 134.82 31.01
N ILE A 13 25.44 134.95 31.62
CA ILE A 13 24.40 133.91 31.55
C ILE A 13 23.89 133.71 30.11
N ILE A 14 23.72 134.79 29.34
CA ILE A 14 23.26 134.71 27.94
C ILE A 14 24.32 134.06 27.05
N LEU A 15 25.60 134.36 27.27
CA LEU A 15 26.70 133.77 26.52
C LEU A 15 26.86 132.28 26.81
N VAL A 16 26.72 131.87 28.08
CA VAL A 16 26.76 130.46 28.48
C VAL A 16 25.57 129.69 27.92
N ALA A 17 24.37 130.27 27.93
CA ALA A 17 23.19 129.66 27.34
C ALA A 17 23.32 129.50 25.81
N GLY A 18 23.87 130.50 25.12
CA GLY A 18 24.10 130.44 23.67
C GLY A 18 25.10 129.35 23.27
N VAL A 19 26.19 129.20 24.02
CA VAL A 19 27.21 128.15 23.77
C VAL A 19 26.65 126.76 24.06
N PHE A 20 25.80 126.62 25.08
CA PHE A 20 25.17 125.34 25.43
C PHE A 20 24.19 124.87 24.35
N LEU A 21 23.33 125.77 23.87
CA LEU A 21 22.36 125.46 22.80
C LEU A 21 23.03 125.08 21.47
N ALA A 22 24.09 125.77 21.08
CA ALA A 22 24.83 125.42 19.87
C ALA A 22 25.51 124.04 19.96
N ARG A 23 25.92 123.63 21.17
CA ARG A 23 26.50 122.31 21.41
C ARG A 23 25.49 121.17 21.32
N GLU A 24 24.25 121.41 21.76
CA GLU A 24 23.20 120.38 21.71
C GLU A 24 22.70 120.15 20.28
N LEU A 25 22.64 121.20 19.46
CA LEU A 25 22.18 121.13 18.06
C LEU A 25 23.22 120.55 17.07
N MET A 26 24.50 120.43 17.45
CA MET A 26 25.58 119.92 16.58
C MET A 26 26.02 118.48 16.87
N LYS A 27 25.37 117.75 17.80
CA LYS A 27 25.68 116.34 18.02
C LYS A 27 25.04 115.49 16.90
N GLY A 28 25.87 114.96 16.00
CA GLY A 28 25.44 114.07 14.92
C GLY A 28 24.97 112.70 15.43
N VAL A 29 24.14 112.02 14.65
CA VAL A 29 23.51 110.74 15.01
C VAL A 29 24.53 109.60 14.96
N GLU A 30 24.68 108.88 16.07
CA GLU A 30 25.53 107.68 16.13
C GLU A 30 24.86 106.48 15.43
N VAL A 31 25.64 105.78 14.61
CA VAL A 31 25.29 104.49 14.01
C VAL A 31 26.30 103.46 14.45
N ALA A 32 25.81 102.36 15.02
CA ALA A 32 26.65 101.25 15.44
C ALA A 32 27.15 100.50 14.19
N LEU A 33 28.46 100.44 14.03
CA LEU A 33 29.14 99.61 13.03
C LEU A 33 29.76 98.41 13.75
N GLU A 34 29.55 97.21 13.21
CA GLU A 34 30.29 96.02 13.61
C GLU A 34 31.37 95.72 12.58
N GLU A 35 32.58 95.43 13.06
CA GLU A 35 33.74 95.16 12.23
C GLU A 35 33.82 93.66 11.88
N VAL A 36 33.84 93.35 10.58
CA VAL A 36 33.85 91.97 10.09
C VAL A 36 35.26 91.40 10.17
N THR A 37 35.45 90.32 10.95
CA THR A 37 36.73 89.61 11.07
C THR A 37 36.69 88.26 10.36
N PRO A 38 37.75 87.84 9.65
CA PRO A 38 37.81 86.52 9.02
C PRO A 38 37.74 85.43 10.10
N ARG A 39 36.77 84.52 9.96
CA ARG A 39 36.60 83.37 10.86
C ARG A 39 36.27 82.14 10.03
N ASP A 40 36.85 81.01 10.42
CA ASP A 40 36.56 79.74 9.74
C ASP A 40 35.12 79.33 10.02
N MET A 41 34.33 79.22 8.95
CA MET A 41 32.95 78.77 9.00
C MET A 41 32.89 77.32 8.50
N ALA A 42 32.39 76.43 9.36
CA ALA A 42 32.01 75.09 8.94
C ALA A 42 30.54 75.11 8.51
N ILE A 43 30.28 74.76 7.24
CA ILE A 43 28.93 74.53 6.75
C ILE A 43 28.60 73.07 7.06
N SER A 44 27.80 72.83 8.08
CA SER A 44 27.22 71.53 8.35
C SER A 44 25.80 71.45 7.78
N PHE A 45 25.40 70.26 7.36
CA PHE A 45 24.02 69.91 7.05
C PHE A 45 23.70 68.58 7.74
N THR A 46 22.46 68.41 8.14
CA THR A 46 21.99 67.22 8.85
C THR A 46 21.36 66.27 7.84
N GLU A 47 21.85 65.02 7.80
CA GLU A 47 21.15 63.93 7.12
C GLU A 47 20.46 63.04 8.16
N GLU A 48 19.24 62.66 7.83
CA GLU A 48 18.47 61.70 8.61
C GLU A 48 18.55 60.34 7.90
N GLY A 49 18.87 59.30 8.66
CA GLY A 49 18.95 57.93 8.18
C GLY A 49 18.39 56.99 9.22
N GLU A 50 17.80 55.90 8.77
CA GLU A 50 17.23 54.87 9.64
C GLU A 50 18.25 53.75 9.86
N VAL A 51 18.45 53.35 11.12
CA VAL A 51 19.31 52.21 11.46
C VAL A 51 18.47 50.94 11.38
N VAL A 52 18.74 50.13 10.35
CA VAL A 52 18.05 48.84 10.11
C VAL A 52 18.95 47.65 10.41
N PRO A 53 18.39 46.50 10.85
CA PRO A 53 19.17 45.29 11.06
C PRO A 53 19.79 44.77 9.75
N LEU A 54 21.03 44.28 9.82
CA LEU A 54 21.73 43.74 8.64
C LEU A 54 21.03 42.48 8.07
N LYS A 55 20.47 41.66 8.95
CA LYS A 55 19.69 40.46 8.62
C LYS A 55 18.60 40.26 9.65
N GLU A 56 17.41 39.98 9.17
CA GLU A 56 16.25 39.64 9.98
C GLU A 56 15.66 38.33 9.46
N ARG A 57 15.29 37.42 10.35
CA ARG A 57 14.72 36.11 9.99
C ARG A 57 13.67 35.70 11.02
N ALA A 58 12.47 35.41 10.54
CA ALA A 58 11.45 34.77 11.35
C ALA A 58 11.79 33.29 11.56
N VAL A 59 11.68 32.83 12.80
CA VAL A 59 11.87 31.42 13.18
C VAL A 59 10.51 30.79 13.38
N HIS A 60 10.26 29.67 12.71
CA HIS A 60 9.00 28.94 12.78
C HIS A 60 9.26 27.46 13.08
N PRO A 61 8.40 26.79 13.85
CA PRO A 61 8.51 25.36 14.10
C PRO A 61 8.20 24.56 12.82
N LEU A 62 8.85 23.41 12.65
CA LEU A 62 8.67 22.53 11.49
C LEU A 62 7.32 21.79 11.51
N TYR A 63 6.75 21.59 12.69
CA TYR A 63 5.45 20.98 12.92
C TYR A 63 4.69 21.77 13.98
N SER A 64 3.36 21.69 13.95
CA SER A 64 2.52 22.36 14.95
C SER A 64 2.51 21.55 16.24
N ALA A 65 3.04 22.12 17.31
CA ALA A 65 3.01 21.54 18.65
C ALA A 65 3.01 22.64 19.72
N PRO A 66 2.46 22.37 20.91
CA PRO A 66 2.60 23.26 22.06
C PRO A 66 4.08 23.47 22.43
N ILE A 67 4.40 24.67 22.92
CA ILE A 67 5.73 24.93 23.49
C ILE A 67 5.73 24.37 24.92
N LYS A 68 6.60 23.39 25.18
CA LYS A 68 6.80 22.79 26.50
C LYS A 68 7.64 23.69 27.41
N SER A 69 8.68 24.30 26.86
CA SER A 69 9.46 25.34 27.54
C SER A 69 10.11 26.30 26.55
N LEU A 70 10.18 27.58 26.93
CA LEU A 70 10.99 28.59 26.26
C LEU A 70 12.27 28.78 27.08
N LEU A 71 13.43 28.68 26.43
CA LEU A 71 14.73 28.63 27.10
C LEU A 71 15.54 29.93 26.95
N VAL A 72 14.97 30.94 26.29
CA VAL A 72 15.60 32.23 26.01
C VAL A 72 14.66 33.38 26.36
N GLU A 73 15.23 34.53 26.70
CA GLU A 73 14.50 35.76 27.01
C GLU A 73 14.66 36.83 25.92
N GLU A 74 13.76 37.81 25.90
CA GLU A 74 13.83 38.92 24.95
C GLU A 74 15.09 39.77 25.16
N GLY A 75 15.85 40.00 24.08
CA GLY A 75 17.12 40.74 24.12
C GLY A 75 18.34 39.87 24.43
N GLU A 76 18.16 38.56 24.67
CA GLU A 76 19.25 37.62 24.89
C GLU A 76 20.06 37.39 23.60
N LYS A 77 21.40 37.36 23.74
CA LYS A 77 22.30 37.10 22.61
C LYS A 77 22.50 35.60 22.43
N ILE A 78 21.94 35.07 21.36
CA ILE A 78 22.09 33.67 20.96
C ILE A 78 23.15 33.48 19.87
N ARG A 79 23.62 32.24 19.73
CA ARG A 79 24.48 31.75 18.65
C ARG A 79 23.72 30.75 17.78
N GLU A 80 24.29 30.49 16.60
CA GLU A 80 23.76 29.46 15.71
C GLU A 80 23.83 28.07 16.38
N GLY A 81 22.71 27.36 16.37
CA GLY A 81 22.56 26.04 17.00
C GLY A 81 22.02 26.09 18.44
N ASP A 82 21.85 27.27 19.03
CA ASP A 82 21.30 27.39 20.37
C ASP A 82 19.82 26.97 20.42
N LEU A 83 19.46 26.24 21.47
CA LEU A 83 18.09 25.76 21.68
C LEU A 83 17.23 26.90 22.23
N LEU A 84 16.27 27.36 21.42
CA LEU A 84 15.40 28.48 21.79
C LEU A 84 14.16 28.02 22.58
N ALA A 85 13.54 26.93 22.12
CA ALA A 85 12.32 26.38 22.69
C ALA A 85 12.30 24.86 22.57
N LEU A 86 11.70 24.20 23.56
CA LEU A 86 11.36 22.79 23.52
C LEU A 86 9.88 22.66 23.18
N LEU A 87 9.56 21.98 22.08
CA LEU A 87 8.18 21.66 21.71
C LEU A 87 7.75 20.36 22.39
N ASP A 88 6.45 20.25 22.67
CA ASP A 88 5.86 19.00 23.13
C ASP A 88 5.88 17.95 22.01
N HIS A 89 6.52 16.82 22.28
CA HIS A 89 6.78 15.74 21.32
C HIS A 89 6.30 14.37 21.84
N GLU A 90 5.49 14.34 22.91
CA GLU A 90 5.04 13.09 23.52
C GLU A 90 4.25 12.22 22.52
N GLU A 91 3.41 12.83 21.68
CA GLU A 91 2.68 12.12 20.61
C GLU A 91 3.64 11.50 19.57
N LEU A 92 4.73 12.21 19.23
CA LEU A 92 5.74 11.68 18.30
C LEU A 92 6.48 10.50 18.92
N GLU A 93 6.83 10.55 20.20
CA GLU A 93 7.45 9.45 20.93
C GLU A 93 6.52 8.23 21.05
N TYR A 94 5.22 8.44 21.28
CA TYR A 94 4.24 7.35 21.28
C TYR A 94 4.15 6.69 19.91
N ARG A 95 4.09 7.49 18.84
CA ARG A 95 4.04 6.98 17.46
C ARG A 95 5.32 6.27 17.06
N GLU A 96 6.48 6.78 17.47
CA GLU A 96 7.77 6.11 17.27
C GLU A 96 7.80 4.75 17.95
N ARG A 97 7.39 4.66 19.23
CA ARG A 97 7.31 3.39 19.96
C ARG A 97 6.35 2.40 19.31
N GLU A 98 5.21 2.86 18.82
CA GLU A 98 4.26 2.03 18.10
C GLU A 98 4.88 1.46 16.81
N LEU A 99 5.53 2.30 16.01
CA LEU A 99 6.18 1.88 14.77
C LEU A 99 7.34 0.92 15.01
N LEU A 100 8.13 1.15 16.06
CA LEU A 100 9.21 0.23 16.45
C LEU A 100 8.65 -1.13 16.91
N ALA A 101 7.54 -1.15 17.66
CA ALA A 101 6.89 -2.39 18.05
C ALA A 101 6.33 -3.15 16.83
N GLN A 102 5.76 -2.45 15.85
CA GLN A 102 5.32 -3.06 14.59
C GLN A 102 6.49 -3.63 13.78
N LEU A 103 7.60 -2.87 13.69
CA LEU A 103 8.82 -3.33 13.02
C LEU A 103 9.34 -4.61 13.68
N GLN A 104 9.42 -4.64 15.01
CA GLN A 104 9.87 -5.82 15.76
C GLN A 104 8.95 -7.03 15.54
N ALA A 105 7.63 -6.82 15.47
CA ALA A 105 6.67 -7.89 15.19
C ALA A 105 6.86 -8.46 13.77
N LEU A 106 7.02 -7.59 12.77
CA LEU A 106 7.28 -7.97 11.38
C LEU A 106 8.63 -8.69 11.23
N GLU A 107 9.67 -8.25 11.94
CA GLU A 107 10.96 -8.93 11.96
C GLU A 107 10.85 -10.34 12.56
N GLY A 108 10.04 -10.50 13.62
CA GLY A 108 9.73 -11.81 14.20
C GLY A 108 8.97 -12.72 13.24
N GLU A 109 8.02 -12.18 12.48
CA GLU A 109 7.30 -12.92 11.44
C GLU A 109 8.22 -13.34 10.29
N LYS A 110 9.07 -12.42 9.83
CA LYS A 110 10.10 -12.70 8.82
C LYS A 110 11.04 -13.81 9.28
N MET A 111 11.49 -13.78 10.54
CA MET A 111 12.33 -14.84 11.10
C MET A 111 11.66 -16.20 11.03
N LYS A 112 10.37 -16.31 11.36
CA LYS A 112 9.61 -17.57 11.24
C LYS A 112 9.48 -18.06 9.79
N LEU A 113 9.38 -17.14 8.83
CA LEU A 113 9.30 -17.47 7.41
C LEU A 113 10.67 -17.88 6.83
N GLU A 114 11.77 -17.35 7.37
CA GLU A 114 13.14 -17.70 6.98
C GLU A 114 13.69 -18.91 7.76
N GLU A 115 13.07 -19.27 8.88
CA GLU A 115 13.46 -20.44 9.67
C GLU A 115 13.19 -21.69 8.85
N THR A 116 14.27 -22.44 8.57
CA THR A 116 14.16 -23.71 7.87
C THR A 116 13.33 -24.67 8.74
N PRO A 117 12.32 -25.35 8.18
CA PRO A 117 11.47 -26.27 8.92
C PRO A 117 12.30 -27.22 9.78
N GLY A 118 11.90 -27.37 11.04
CA GLY A 118 12.59 -28.26 11.97
C GLY A 118 12.54 -29.73 11.52
N PRO A 119 13.39 -30.61 12.07
CA PRO A 119 13.40 -32.04 11.73
C PRO A 119 12.04 -32.72 11.88
N ALA A 120 11.27 -32.35 12.91
CA ALA A 120 9.94 -32.89 13.15
C ALA A 120 8.91 -32.48 12.09
N GLU A 121 9.05 -31.27 11.53
CA GLU A 121 8.18 -30.79 10.47
C GLU A 121 8.50 -31.50 9.16
N ILE A 122 9.79 -31.61 8.79
CA ILE A 122 10.25 -32.41 7.64
C ILE A 122 9.78 -33.86 7.75
N GLU A 123 9.88 -34.46 8.95
CA GLU A 123 9.37 -35.81 9.21
C GLU A 123 7.86 -35.91 9.01
N SER A 124 7.08 -34.90 9.42
CA SER A 124 5.63 -34.87 9.18
C SER A 124 5.27 -34.82 7.70
N TYR A 125 6.00 -34.04 6.88
CA TYR A 125 5.82 -34.02 5.43
C TYR A 125 6.23 -35.35 4.80
N ALA A 126 7.30 -35.99 5.29
CA ALA A 126 7.71 -37.33 4.83
C ALA A 126 6.66 -38.40 5.14
N LEU A 127 6.04 -38.35 6.33
CA LEU A 127 4.91 -39.20 6.68
C LEU A 127 3.70 -38.94 5.77
N GLY A 128 3.41 -37.67 5.45
CA GLY A 128 2.36 -37.29 4.50
C GLY A 128 2.58 -37.86 3.09
N VAL A 129 3.83 -37.88 2.61
CA VAL A 129 4.19 -38.55 1.34
C VAL A 129 3.91 -40.05 1.44
N GLN A 130 4.34 -40.70 2.53
CA GLN A 130 4.14 -42.14 2.73
C GLN A 130 2.65 -42.51 2.77
N GLU A 131 1.83 -41.73 3.47
CA GLU A 131 0.37 -41.94 3.52
C GLU A 131 -0.28 -41.76 2.15
N ALA A 132 0.14 -40.74 1.40
CA ALA A 132 -0.34 -40.51 0.04
C ALA A 132 0.05 -41.66 -0.90
N GLU A 133 1.27 -42.19 -0.78
CA GLU A 133 1.74 -43.34 -1.57
C GLU A 133 0.93 -44.60 -1.27
N GLU A 134 0.61 -44.88 -0.01
CA GLU A 134 -0.23 -46.03 0.32
C GLU A 134 -1.67 -45.84 -0.14
N SER A 135 -2.21 -44.61 -0.09
CA SER A 135 -3.50 -44.31 -0.68
C SER A 135 -3.50 -44.53 -2.20
N LEU A 136 -2.43 -44.14 -2.90
CA LEU A 136 -2.28 -44.40 -4.35
C LEU A 136 -2.27 -45.90 -4.63
N LYS A 137 -1.48 -46.66 -3.88
CA LYS A 137 -1.40 -48.12 -4.04
C LYS A 137 -2.74 -48.81 -3.82
N ILE A 138 -3.54 -48.35 -2.83
CA ILE A 138 -4.90 -48.87 -2.62
C ILE A 138 -5.79 -48.56 -3.82
N ALA A 139 -5.72 -47.33 -4.36
CA ALA A 139 -6.49 -46.94 -5.53
C ALA A 139 -6.10 -47.75 -6.78
N GLU A 140 -4.80 -47.93 -7.02
CA GLU A 140 -4.26 -48.74 -8.13
C GLU A 140 -4.74 -50.19 -8.04
N ARG A 141 -4.62 -50.82 -6.87
CA ARG A 141 -5.10 -52.19 -6.65
C ARG A 141 -6.61 -52.32 -6.85
N ASN A 142 -7.37 -51.30 -6.48
CA ASN A 142 -8.82 -51.31 -6.68
C ASN A 142 -9.16 -51.20 -8.17
N TYR A 143 -8.47 -50.33 -8.90
CA TYR A 143 -8.62 -50.16 -10.34
C TYR A 143 -8.26 -51.45 -11.10
N GLU A 144 -7.08 -52.03 -10.82
CA GLU A 144 -6.63 -53.30 -11.41
C GLU A 144 -7.65 -54.42 -11.15
N ARG A 145 -8.20 -54.49 -9.93
CA ARG A 145 -9.25 -55.47 -9.60
C ARG A 145 -10.53 -55.28 -10.43
N LEU A 146 -10.92 -54.05 -10.73
CA LEU A 146 -12.11 -53.75 -11.55
C LEU A 146 -11.85 -54.07 -13.03
N GLU A 147 -10.65 -53.78 -13.50
CA GLU A 147 -10.19 -54.10 -14.86
C GLU A 147 -10.14 -55.62 -15.09
N ASP A 148 -9.40 -56.35 -14.28
CA ASP A 148 -9.15 -57.78 -14.53
C ASP A 148 -10.37 -58.65 -14.23
N LEU A 149 -11.08 -58.43 -13.11
CA LEU A 149 -12.11 -59.38 -12.68
C LEU A 149 -13.51 -59.01 -13.12
N TYR A 150 -13.82 -57.72 -13.18
CA TYR A 150 -15.19 -57.27 -13.41
C TYR A 150 -15.40 -56.90 -14.88
N LEU A 151 -14.55 -56.06 -15.46
CA LEU A 151 -14.67 -55.67 -16.87
C LEU A 151 -14.57 -56.90 -17.78
N GLU A 152 -13.59 -57.77 -17.56
CA GLU A 152 -13.48 -59.03 -18.31
C GLU A 152 -14.73 -59.92 -18.18
N ASN A 153 -15.37 -59.95 -16.99
CA ASN A 153 -16.61 -60.72 -16.80
C ASN A 153 -17.81 -60.10 -17.55
N TYR A 154 -17.93 -58.77 -17.59
CA TYR A 154 -18.99 -58.10 -18.34
C TYR A 154 -18.79 -58.30 -19.85
N LEU A 155 -17.56 -58.15 -20.34
CA LEU A 155 -17.23 -58.39 -21.74
C LEU A 155 -17.56 -59.83 -22.16
N LEU A 156 -17.21 -60.82 -21.33
CA LEU A 156 -17.55 -62.23 -21.60
C LEU A 156 -19.06 -62.45 -21.70
N ARG A 157 -19.88 -61.81 -20.84
CA ARG A 157 -21.35 -61.95 -20.90
C ARG A 157 -21.95 -61.31 -22.15
N VAL A 158 -21.39 -60.20 -22.60
CA VAL A 158 -21.78 -59.57 -23.87
C VAL A 158 -21.44 -60.50 -25.02
N GLU A 159 -20.23 -61.06 -25.06
CA GLU A 159 -19.81 -62.03 -26.07
C GLU A 159 -20.74 -63.26 -26.10
N GLU A 160 -21.05 -63.85 -24.95
CA GLU A 160 -22.02 -64.97 -24.85
C GLU A 160 -23.43 -64.58 -25.36
N ALA A 161 -23.87 -63.35 -25.13
CA ALA A 161 -25.16 -62.85 -25.59
C ALA A 161 -25.16 -62.59 -27.11
N GLU A 162 -24.06 -62.09 -27.67
CA GLU A 162 -23.85 -61.92 -29.11
C GLU A 162 -23.89 -63.27 -29.83
N GLU A 163 -23.18 -64.27 -29.32
CA GLU A 163 -23.20 -65.64 -29.87
C GLU A 163 -24.63 -66.23 -29.87
N SER A 164 -25.37 -66.01 -28.78
CA SER A 164 -26.76 -66.45 -28.65
C SER A 164 -27.67 -65.77 -29.67
N LEU A 165 -27.53 -64.46 -29.85
CA LEU A 165 -28.25 -63.69 -30.86
C LEU A 165 -27.92 -64.17 -32.28
N GLU A 166 -26.65 -64.42 -32.57
CA GLU A 166 -26.21 -64.93 -33.87
C GLU A 166 -26.82 -66.31 -34.16
N ALA A 167 -26.85 -67.21 -33.17
CA ALA A 167 -27.50 -68.51 -33.28
C ALA A 167 -29.01 -68.39 -33.53
N ALA A 168 -29.70 -67.52 -32.78
CA ALA A 168 -31.13 -67.26 -32.94
C ALA A 168 -31.45 -66.62 -34.31
N THR A 169 -30.59 -65.72 -34.79
CA THR A 169 -30.70 -65.07 -36.10
C THR A 169 -30.61 -66.09 -37.22
N ARG A 170 -29.59 -66.97 -37.17
CA ARG A 170 -29.44 -68.05 -38.16
C ARG A 170 -30.64 -69.00 -38.17
N GLU A 171 -31.20 -69.35 -37.02
CA GLU A 171 -32.40 -70.19 -36.95
C GLU A 171 -33.63 -69.46 -37.51
N TYR A 172 -33.79 -68.17 -37.18
CA TYR A 172 -34.85 -67.33 -37.72
C TYR A 172 -34.81 -67.25 -39.24
N GLU A 173 -33.63 -67.00 -39.83
CA GLU A 173 -33.47 -66.93 -41.28
C GLU A 173 -33.84 -68.26 -41.97
N ARG A 174 -33.39 -69.39 -41.43
CA ARG A 174 -33.76 -70.72 -41.94
C ARG A 174 -35.27 -70.97 -41.88
N ARG A 175 -35.89 -70.63 -40.76
CA ARG A 175 -37.34 -70.83 -40.52
C ARG A 175 -38.19 -69.88 -41.36
N LYS A 176 -37.71 -68.66 -41.59
CA LYS A 176 -38.34 -67.66 -42.45
C LYS A 176 -38.45 -68.17 -43.88
N ALA A 177 -37.38 -68.71 -44.45
CA ALA A 177 -37.39 -69.27 -45.81
C ALA A 177 -38.45 -70.38 -45.96
N LEU A 178 -38.51 -71.31 -44.99
CA LEU A 178 -39.51 -72.40 -44.98
C LEU A 178 -40.95 -71.89 -44.81
N HIS A 179 -41.16 -70.80 -44.08
CA HIS A 179 -42.46 -70.16 -43.93
C HIS A 179 -42.91 -69.49 -45.23
N GLU A 180 -42.02 -68.76 -45.89
CA GLU A 180 -42.27 -68.09 -47.17
C GLU A 180 -42.59 -69.10 -48.29
N GLU A 181 -41.98 -70.28 -48.25
CA GLU A 181 -42.30 -71.41 -49.15
C GLU A 181 -43.60 -72.16 -48.78
N GLY A 182 -44.26 -71.79 -47.67
CA GLY A 182 -45.53 -72.36 -47.21
C GLY A 182 -45.41 -73.68 -46.43
N TYR A 183 -44.20 -74.14 -46.13
CA TYR A 183 -43.94 -75.41 -45.42
C TYR A 183 -43.98 -75.28 -43.88
N LEU A 184 -43.97 -74.05 -43.34
CA LEU A 184 -44.03 -73.80 -41.89
C LEU A 184 -45.28 -72.98 -41.52
N PRO A 185 -46.12 -73.43 -40.56
CA PRO A 185 -47.26 -72.64 -40.08
C PRO A 185 -46.85 -71.33 -39.38
N THR A 186 -47.66 -70.28 -39.52
CA THR A 186 -47.39 -68.95 -38.92
C THR A 186 -47.15 -69.00 -37.42
N ALA A 187 -47.89 -69.84 -36.68
CA ALA A 187 -47.71 -69.98 -35.23
C ALA A 187 -46.32 -70.53 -34.84
N GLU A 188 -45.70 -71.38 -35.68
CA GLU A 188 -44.34 -71.88 -35.45
C GLU A 188 -43.29 -70.85 -35.86
N TYR A 189 -43.56 -70.07 -36.91
CA TYR A 189 -42.71 -68.95 -37.32
C TYR A 189 -42.69 -67.81 -36.27
N ASP A 190 -43.85 -67.43 -35.73
CA ASP A 190 -43.97 -66.42 -34.69
C ASP A 190 -43.18 -66.78 -33.42
N LYS A 191 -43.14 -68.07 -33.04
CA LYS A 191 -42.31 -68.54 -31.91
C LYS A 191 -40.82 -68.28 -32.14
N VAL A 192 -40.32 -68.52 -33.35
CA VAL A 192 -38.89 -68.29 -33.68
C VAL A 192 -38.59 -66.80 -33.74
N ARG A 193 -39.50 -65.99 -34.28
CA ARG A 193 -39.38 -64.52 -34.22
C ARG A 193 -39.32 -64.01 -32.78
N ASP A 194 -40.17 -64.53 -31.91
CA ASP A 194 -40.18 -64.16 -30.50
C ASP A 194 -38.92 -64.64 -29.77
N GLN A 195 -38.33 -65.77 -30.19
CA GLN A 195 -37.02 -66.24 -29.70
C GLN A 195 -35.88 -65.31 -30.14
N LEU A 196 -35.86 -64.87 -31.40
CA LEU A 196 -34.90 -63.87 -31.86
C LEU A 196 -35.00 -62.59 -31.05
N LYS A 197 -36.22 -62.06 -30.87
CA LYS A 197 -36.46 -60.85 -30.08
C LYS A 197 -36.04 -61.00 -28.62
N LYS A 198 -36.15 -62.20 -28.04
CA LYS A 198 -35.63 -62.47 -26.69
C LYS A 198 -34.10 -62.41 -26.65
N ALA A 199 -33.42 -62.95 -27.65
CA ALA A 199 -31.96 -62.88 -27.73
C ALA A 199 -31.47 -61.44 -27.95
N GLU A 200 -32.15 -60.66 -28.81
CA GLU A 200 -31.88 -59.23 -29.03
C GLU A 200 -31.99 -58.43 -27.72
N ASN A 201 -33.10 -58.61 -26.99
CA ASN A 201 -33.30 -57.94 -25.70
C ASN A 201 -32.28 -58.38 -24.64
N TYR A 202 -31.84 -59.64 -24.69
CA TYR A 202 -30.84 -60.14 -23.76
C TYR A 202 -29.46 -59.50 -24.01
N LEU A 203 -29.05 -59.38 -25.27
CA LEU A 203 -27.83 -58.66 -25.64
C LEU A 203 -27.89 -57.20 -25.19
N ALA A 204 -28.97 -56.49 -25.55
CA ALA A 204 -29.14 -55.09 -25.15
C ALA A 204 -29.10 -54.90 -23.63
N GLN A 205 -29.57 -55.88 -22.86
CA GLN A 205 -29.47 -55.86 -21.40
C GLN A 205 -28.02 -56.02 -20.90
N GLN A 206 -27.22 -56.91 -21.51
CA GLN A 206 -25.82 -57.09 -21.12
C GLN A 206 -24.95 -55.89 -21.53
N GLU A 207 -25.17 -55.35 -22.74
CA GLU A 207 -24.48 -54.14 -23.22
C GLU A 207 -24.74 -52.95 -22.30
N HIS A 208 -26.00 -52.74 -21.91
CA HIS A 208 -26.33 -51.67 -20.98
C HIS A 208 -25.72 -51.88 -19.58
N ALA A 209 -25.62 -53.13 -19.13
CA ALA A 209 -24.96 -53.43 -17.85
C ALA A 209 -23.44 -53.15 -17.90
N LEU A 210 -22.79 -53.41 -19.03
CA LEU A 210 -21.39 -53.05 -19.27
C LEU A 210 -21.21 -51.53 -19.32
N GLU A 211 -22.05 -50.82 -20.07
CA GLU A 211 -22.02 -49.35 -20.19
C GLU A 211 -22.12 -48.68 -18.81
N VAL A 212 -23.11 -49.09 -18.00
CA VAL A 212 -23.27 -48.57 -16.64
C VAL A 212 -22.04 -48.87 -15.78
N PHE A 213 -21.46 -50.07 -15.89
CA PHE A 213 -20.26 -50.42 -15.13
C PHE A 213 -19.04 -49.58 -15.54
N GLU A 214 -18.82 -49.38 -16.84
CA GLU A 214 -17.72 -48.56 -17.37
C GLU A 214 -17.82 -47.11 -16.87
N GLU A 215 -19.01 -46.51 -17.04
CA GLU A 215 -19.25 -45.09 -16.71
C GLU A 215 -19.24 -44.85 -15.19
N ASP A 216 -19.86 -45.74 -14.40
CA ASP A 216 -20.05 -45.49 -12.97
C ASP A 216 -18.95 -46.05 -12.07
N GLU A 217 -18.33 -47.17 -12.42
CA GLU A 217 -17.34 -47.82 -11.55
C GLU A 217 -15.93 -47.72 -12.10
N TYR A 218 -15.71 -48.10 -13.35
CA TYR A 218 -14.37 -48.17 -13.95
C TYR A 218 -13.73 -46.79 -14.13
N ASP A 219 -14.44 -45.85 -14.77
CA ASP A 219 -13.93 -44.49 -14.99
C ASP A 219 -13.71 -43.73 -13.67
N LYS A 220 -14.61 -43.91 -12.69
CA LYS A 220 -14.42 -43.31 -11.36
C LYS A 220 -13.19 -43.86 -10.66
N ALA A 221 -12.93 -45.16 -10.75
CA ALA A 221 -11.74 -45.78 -10.18
C ALA A 221 -10.46 -45.25 -10.86
N ARG A 222 -10.46 -45.10 -12.18
CA ARG A 222 -9.35 -44.51 -12.95
C ARG A 222 -9.05 -43.07 -12.51
N ASP A 223 -10.10 -42.28 -12.33
CA ASP A 223 -10.00 -40.90 -11.84
C ASP A 223 -9.45 -40.85 -10.41
N MET A 224 -9.84 -41.80 -9.55
CA MET A 224 -9.30 -41.90 -8.19
C MET A 224 -7.80 -42.17 -8.20
N VAL A 225 -7.30 -43.07 -9.06
CA VAL A 225 -5.86 -43.30 -9.22
C VAL A 225 -5.16 -42.01 -9.64
N THR A 226 -5.71 -41.30 -10.63
CA THR A 226 -5.14 -40.03 -11.11
C THR A 226 -5.08 -38.98 -9.99
N LYS A 227 -6.17 -38.82 -9.22
CA LYS A 227 -6.21 -37.90 -8.07
C LYS A 227 -5.22 -38.29 -6.98
N ALA A 228 -5.11 -39.58 -6.67
CA ALA A 228 -4.16 -40.07 -5.66
C ALA A 228 -2.71 -39.81 -6.09
N LYS A 229 -2.39 -39.99 -7.38
CA LYS A 229 -1.07 -39.70 -7.93
C LYS A 229 -0.72 -38.21 -7.84
N ILE A 230 -1.65 -37.34 -8.22
CA ILE A 230 -1.48 -35.89 -8.07
C ILE A 230 -1.24 -35.53 -6.60
N ASN A 231 -1.95 -36.16 -5.67
CA ASN A 231 -1.73 -35.93 -4.23
C ASN A 231 -0.33 -36.34 -3.78
N VAL A 232 0.18 -37.50 -4.22
CA VAL A 232 1.56 -37.91 -3.95
C VAL A 232 2.56 -36.88 -4.48
N ASP A 233 2.38 -36.44 -5.73
CA ASP A 233 3.29 -35.47 -6.35
C ASP A 233 3.25 -34.13 -5.61
N MET A 234 2.07 -33.65 -5.18
CA MET A 234 1.94 -32.44 -4.36
C MET A 234 2.66 -32.57 -3.01
N GLN A 235 2.52 -33.70 -2.31
CA GLN A 235 3.20 -33.93 -1.02
C GLN A 235 4.72 -34.03 -1.19
N ARG A 236 5.19 -34.65 -2.27
CA ARG A 236 6.62 -34.72 -2.59
C ARG A 236 7.20 -33.35 -2.92
N MET A 237 6.51 -32.55 -3.73
CA MET A 237 6.91 -31.16 -4.00
C MET A 237 6.98 -30.34 -2.72
N ALA A 238 5.98 -30.47 -1.84
CA ALA A 238 5.99 -29.79 -0.54
C ALA A 238 7.22 -30.20 0.27
N LEU A 239 7.57 -31.48 0.34
CA LEU A 239 8.76 -31.96 1.04
C LEU A 239 10.08 -31.50 0.40
N GLU A 240 10.15 -31.41 -0.93
CA GLU A 240 11.35 -30.96 -1.66
C GLU A 240 11.66 -29.49 -1.43
N VAL A 241 10.64 -28.62 -1.34
CA VAL A 241 10.82 -27.19 -1.04
C VAL A 241 11.43 -26.96 0.35
N LEU A 242 11.31 -27.93 1.25
CA LEU A 242 11.80 -27.85 2.63
C LEU A 242 13.22 -28.43 2.80
N ARG A 243 13.83 -28.97 1.74
CA ARG A 243 15.19 -29.54 1.72
C ARG A 243 16.19 -28.60 1.06
#